data_AF-A0A238YTB7-F1
#
_entry.id   AF-A0A238YTB7-F1
#
_cell.length_a   1.000
_cell.length_b   1.000
_cell.length_c   1.000
_cell.angle_alpha   90.00
_cell.angle_beta   90.00
_cell.angle_gamma   90.00
#
_symmetry.space_group_name_H-M   'P 1'
#
loop_
_entity.id
_entity.type
_entity.pdbx_description
1 polymer ?
#
loop_
_entity_poly.entity_id
_entity_poly.type
_entity_poly.pdbx_seq_one_letter_code
_entity_poly.pdbx_strand_id
1 'polypeptide(L)' 'MGIQGIIRGKPHKTTIPDKKQPCPLDKVNRQFRVPAPNILWVSDFTYVATWKGFVYVAFVIDA' A
#
# COMPACT_ATOMS: atom_id res chain seq x y z
N MET A 1 -1.49 -15.33 -12.99
CA MET A 1 -2.85 -14.83 -12.64
C MET A 1 -2.72 -14.13 -11.28
N GLY A 2 -3.02 -12.83 -11.24
CA GLY A 2 -2.56 -11.94 -10.17
C GLY A 2 -3.56 -11.75 -9.03
N ILE A 3 -3.04 -11.45 -7.84
CA ILE A 3 -3.83 -10.96 -6.70
C ILE A 3 -4.35 -9.56 -7.08
N GLN A 4 -5.65 -9.35 -6.97
CA GLN A 4 -6.28 -8.04 -7.16
C GLN A 4 -6.96 -7.64 -5.85
N GLY A 5 -6.68 -6.42 -5.38
CA GLY A 5 -7.34 -5.88 -4.21
C GLY A 5 -8.86 -5.73 -4.42
N ILE A 6 -9.63 -5.88 -3.34
CA ILE A 6 -11.07 -5.62 -3.36
C ILE A 6 -11.30 -4.11 -3.44
N ILE A 7 -12.01 -3.65 -4.47
CA ILE A 7 -12.33 -2.23 -4.66
C ILE A 7 -13.82 -2.04 -4.42
N ARG A 8 -14.20 -1.05 -3.60
CA ARG A 8 -15.59 -0.55 -3.52
C ARG A 8 -15.73 0.67 -4.42
N GLY A 9 -16.59 0.58 -5.44
CA GLY A 9 -16.82 1.67 -6.39
C GLY A 9 -16.02 1.56 -7.69
N LYS A 10 -15.78 2.68 -8.38
CA LYS A 10 -15.06 2.71 -9.66
C LYS A 10 -13.55 2.57 -9.44
N PRO A 11 -12.84 1.76 -10.24
CA PRO A 11 -11.38 1.69 -10.18
C PRO A 11 -10.79 3.05 -10.57
N HIS A 12 -9.94 3.59 -9.70
CA HIS A 12 -9.18 4.81 -9.96
C HIS A 12 -7.73 4.44 -10.25
N LYS A 13 -7.19 4.91 -11.38
CA LYS A 13 -5.79 4.65 -11.75
C LYS A 13 -4.92 5.72 -11.09
N THR A 14 -4.35 5.40 -9.94
CA THR A 14 -3.48 6.29 -9.16
C THR A 14 -2.07 6.38 -9.71
N THR A 15 -1.57 5.29 -10.29
CA THR A 15 -0.17 5.17 -10.71
C THR A 15 -0.09 4.58 -12.11
N ILE A 16 0.72 5.18 -12.97
CA ILE A 16 1.12 4.60 -14.25
C ILE A 16 2.47 3.92 -14.01
N PRO A 17 2.53 2.57 -13.96
CA PRO A 17 3.78 1.88 -13.68
C PRO A 17 4.76 2.04 -14.84
N ASP A 18 5.99 2.46 -14.54
CA ASP A 18 7.10 2.39 -15.49
C ASP A 18 7.72 0.99 -15.45
N LYS A 19 7.47 0.20 -16.49
CA LYS A 19 7.98 -1.17 -16.61
C LYS A 19 9.51 -1.25 -16.75
N LYS A 20 10.18 -0.14 -17.08
CA LYS A 20 11.64 -0.09 -17.17
C LYS A 20 12.29 0.10 -15.80
N GLN A 21 11.55 0.58 -14.80
CA GLN A 21 12.08 0.68 -13.46
C GLN A 21 12.16 -0.71 -12.80
N PRO A 22 13.28 -1.04 -12.16
CA PRO A 22 13.38 -2.27 -11.38
C PRO A 22 12.34 -2.24 -10.25
N CYS A 23 11.62 -3.34 -10.06
CA CYS A 23 10.77 -3.47 -8.88
C CYS A 23 11.64 -3.40 -7.62
N PRO A 24 11.27 -2.57 -6.63
CA PRO A 24 11.95 -2.55 -5.35
C PRO A 24 11.99 -3.94 -4.73
N LEU A 25 13.11 -4.25 -4.07
CA LEU A 25 13.25 -5.51 -3.33
C LEU A 25 12.27 -5.54 -2.15
N ASP A 26 11.53 -6.64 -2.02
CA ASP A 26 10.76 -6.93 -0.83
C ASP A 26 11.74 -7.34 0.30
N LYS A 27 11.98 -6.42 1.23
CA LYS A 27 12.94 -6.62 2.32
C LYS A 27 12.46 -7.63 3.36
N VAL A 28 11.16 -7.94 3.40
CA VAL A 28 10.56 -8.81 4.42
C VAL A 28 9.90 -10.05 3.85
N ASN A 29 9.97 -10.26 2.53
CA ASN A 29 9.37 -11.41 1.84
C ASN A 29 7.89 -11.63 2.23
N ARG A 30 7.13 -10.55 2.34
CA ARG A 30 5.73 -10.50 2.82
C ARG A 30 5.49 -11.09 4.22
N GLN A 31 6.53 -11.19 5.06
CA GLN A 31 6.43 -11.56 6.47
C GLN A 31 6.29 -10.30 7.32
N PHE A 32 5.05 -9.94 7.65
CA PHE A 32 4.74 -8.74 8.45
C PHE A 32 4.54 -9.02 9.93
N ARG A 33 4.93 -10.20 10.43
CA ARG A 33 4.81 -10.56 11.84
C ARG A 33 6.18 -10.52 12.50
N VAL A 34 6.33 -9.69 13.53
CA VAL A 34 7.57 -9.56 14.31
C VAL A 34 7.36 -9.95 15.78
N PRO A 35 8.41 -10.35 16.50
CA PRO A 35 8.28 -10.87 17.87
C PRO A 35 8.02 -9.79 18.93
N ALA A 36 8.28 -8.52 18.61
CA ALA A 36 8.08 -7.39 19.51
C ALA A 36 7.83 -6.09 18.73
N PRO A 37 7.23 -5.06 19.35
CA PRO A 37 7.09 -3.73 18.78
C PRO A 37 8.43 -3.11 18.39
N ASN A 38 8.38 -2.14 17.50
CA ASN A 38 9.49 -1.31 17.02
C ASN A 38 10.57 -2.08 16.25
N ILE A 39 10.21 -3.20 15.62
CA ILE A 39 11.12 -4.03 14.80
C ILE A 39 10.86 -3.83 13.31
N LEU A 40 9.60 -3.68 12.90
CA LEU A 40 9.21 -3.51 11.50
C LEU A 40 8.16 -2.42 11.39
N TRP A 41 8.51 -1.38 10.63
CA TRP A 41 7.62 -0.26 10.36
C TRP A 41 7.19 -0.32 8.91
N VAL A 42 5.89 -0.33 8.68
CA VAL A 42 5.29 -0.32 7.35
C VAL A 42 4.61 1.03 7.15
N SER A 43 4.97 1.72 6.07
CA SER A 43 4.31 2.96 5.66
C SER A 43 3.60 2.76 4.35
N ASP A 44 2.43 3.36 4.19
CA ASP A 44 1.71 3.37 2.93
C ASP A 44 0.98 4.69 2.72
N PHE A 45 0.69 4.99 1.45
CA PHE A 45 -0.11 6.12 1.03
C PHE A 45 -1.32 5.62 0.26
N THR A 46 -2.51 6.08 0.65
CA THR A 46 -3.75 5.66 0.01
C THR A 46 -4.73 6.81 -0.18
N TYR A 47 -5.73 6.56 -1.00
CA TYR A 47 -6.81 7.49 -1.29
C TYR A 47 -8.07 7.02 -0.57
N VAL A 48 -8.57 7.85 0.35
CA VAL A 48 -9.80 7.54 1.09
C VAL A 48 -10.95 8.35 0.53
N ALA A 49 -12.00 7.67 0.06
CA ALA A 49 -13.21 8.30 -0.40
C ALA A 49 -13.99 8.95 0.75
N THR A 50 -14.53 10.14 0.52
CA THR A 50 -15.35 10.91 1.45
C THR A 50 -16.63 11.37 0.74
N TRP A 51 -17.61 11.88 1.50
CA TRP A 51 -18.85 12.43 0.94
C TRP A 51 -18.65 13.65 0.03
N LYS A 52 -17.50 14.33 0.14
CA LYS A 52 -17.18 15.56 -0.61
C LYS A 52 -16.10 15.36 -1.68
N GLY A 53 -15.60 14.14 -1.87
CA GLY A 53 -14.47 13.86 -2.76
C GLY A 53 -13.56 12.79 -2.19
N PHE A 54 -12.24 12.98 -2.25
CA PHE A 54 -11.27 12.06 -1.67
C PHE A 54 -10.21 12.83 -0.88
N VAL A 55 -9.54 12.13 0.04
CA VAL A 55 -8.36 12.64 0.74
C VAL A 55 -7.18 11.71 0.48
N TYR A 56 -5.97 12.29 0.43
CA TYR A 56 -4.72 11.54 0.39
C TYR A 56 -4.25 11.31 1.82
N VAL A 57 -4.06 10.04 2.20
CA VAL A 57 -3.73 9.64 3.56
C VAL A 57 -2.37 8.95 3.56
N ALA A 58 -1.52 9.36 4.50
CA ALA A 58 -0.28 8.69 4.85
C ALA A 58 -0.44 8.04 6.22
N PHE A 59 0.04 6.81 6.39
CA PHE A 59 0.09 6.17 7.70
C PHE A 59 1.36 5.35 7.86
N VAL A 60 1.71 5.10 9.12
CA VAL A 60 2.85 4.28 9.54
C VAL A 60 2.35 3.34 10.62
N ILE A 61 2.62 2.05 10.44
CA ILE A 61 2.21 0.98 11.36
C ILE A 61 3.47 0.26 11.85
N ASP A 62 3.51 0.02 13.15
CA ASP A 62 4.43 -0.93 13.78
C ASP A 62 3.79 -2.33 13.76
N ALA A 63 4.47 -3.30 13.14
CA ALA A 63 3.89 -4.57 12.69
C ALA A 63 3.87 -5.69 13.76
#